data_AF-Q925N9-F1
#
_entry.id   AF-Q925N9-F1
#
_cell.length_a   1.000
_cell.length_b   1.000
_cell.length_c   1.000
_cell.angle_alpha   90.00
_cell.angle_beta   90.00
_cell.angle_gamma   90.00
#
_symmetry.space_group_name_H-M   'P 1'
#
loop_
_entity.id
_entity.type
_entity.pdbx_description
1 polymer ?
#
loop_
_entity_poly.entity_id
_entity_poly.type
_entity_poly.pdbx_seq_one_letter_code
_entity_poly.pdbx_strand_id
1 'polypeptide(L)'
;MMSQLHICYGPVCEMQHHLPSFLDPLEFVIVYLETWVYKGLFDLRPELLLYFLNMHVLITSDGDLSETVLYIYGSKGIRIFAMFVIVSLACNLRTKRNRGVALSA
;
A
#
# COMPACT_ATOMS: atom_id res chain seq x y z
N MET A 1 -25.04 -15.98 7.44
CA MET A 1 -26.06 -14.90 7.46
C MET A 1 -25.62 -13.86 6.43
N MET A 2 -26.38 -13.69 5.36
CA MET A 2 -26.19 -12.60 4.39
C MET A 2 -26.72 -11.31 5.01
N SER A 3 -25.90 -10.26 5.04
CA SER A 3 -26.35 -8.91 5.36
C SER A 3 -26.10 -8.02 4.15
N GLN A 4 -27.16 -7.35 3.73
CA GLN A 4 -27.32 -6.61 2.48
C GLN A 4 -26.27 -5.50 2.28
N LEU A 5 -25.78 -5.38 1.04
CA LEU A 5 -24.92 -4.29 0.59
C LEU A 5 -25.81 -3.08 0.23
N HIS A 6 -25.86 -2.08 1.11
CA HIS A 6 -26.42 -0.77 0.76
C HIS A 6 -25.32 0.10 0.16
N ILE A 7 -25.46 0.44 -1.12
CA ILE A 7 -24.58 1.40 -1.79
C ILE A 7 -25.26 2.77 -1.73
N CYS A 8 -24.65 3.73 -1.04
CA CYS A 8 -25.07 5.13 -1.04
C CYS A 8 -24.10 5.96 -1.90
N TYR A 9 -24.62 6.82 -2.78
CA TYR A 9 -23.84 7.79 -3.55
C TYR A 9 -24.06 9.19 -2.96
N GLY A 10 -23.00 9.85 -2.47
CA GLY A 10 -23.02 11.23 -1.97
C GLY A 10 -21.89 11.54 -0.96
N PRO A 11 -21.60 12.82 -0.68
CA PRO A 11 -20.34 13.28 -0.06
C PRO A 11 -20.23 13.03 1.45
N VAL A 12 -21.12 12.22 2.03
CA VAL A 12 -21.13 11.86 3.46
C VAL A 12 -21.17 10.33 3.56
N CYS A 13 -20.16 9.68 3.00
CA CYS A 13 -19.79 8.33 3.39
C CYS A 13 -18.63 8.45 4.37
N GLU A 14 -18.94 8.60 5.66
CA GLU A 14 -18.00 8.14 6.68
C GLU A 14 -17.80 6.63 6.41
N MET A 15 -16.65 6.28 5.85
CA MET A 15 -16.22 4.89 5.71
C MET A 15 -16.09 4.29 7.11
N GLN A 16 -17.17 3.77 7.66
CA GLN A 16 -17.10 2.74 8.67
C GLN A 16 -16.67 1.44 7.98
N HIS A 17 -15.38 1.39 7.60
CA HIS A 17 -14.71 0.13 7.46
C HIS A 17 -14.70 -0.51 8.84
N HIS A 18 -15.50 -1.56 9.02
CA HIS A 18 -15.30 -2.49 10.12
C HIS A 18 -13.85 -2.96 10.04
N LEU A 19 -12.99 -2.32 10.85
CA LEU A 19 -11.58 -2.65 10.92
C LEU A 19 -11.49 -4.13 11.27
N PRO A 20 -10.88 -4.96 10.41
CA PRO A 20 -10.76 -6.37 10.71
C PRO A 20 -10.13 -6.59 12.10
N SER A 21 -10.71 -7.48 12.91
CA SER A 21 -10.32 -7.72 14.31
C SER A 21 -8.90 -8.27 14.52
N PHE A 22 -8.14 -8.46 13.44
CA PHE A 22 -6.72 -8.83 13.45
C PHE A 22 -5.77 -7.62 13.38
N LEU A 23 -6.31 -6.41 13.17
CA LEU A 23 -5.55 -5.18 13.15
C LEU A 23 -5.57 -4.57 14.55
N ASP A 24 -4.41 -4.44 15.18
CA ASP A 24 -4.24 -3.49 16.27
C ASP A 24 -4.01 -2.12 15.62
N PRO A 25 -4.99 -1.20 15.64
CA PRO A 25 -4.91 0.06 14.90
C PRO A 25 -3.76 0.97 15.35
N LEU A 26 -3.16 0.70 16.51
CA LEU A 26 -2.02 1.46 17.04
C LEU A 26 -0.66 0.98 16.51
N GLU A 27 -0.56 -0.25 16.00
CA GLU A 27 0.73 -0.81 15.54
C GLU A 27 0.83 -0.88 14.02
N PHE A 28 1.65 -0.01 13.45
CA PHE A 28 1.96 0.02 12.03
C PHE A 28 3.47 0.16 11.78
N VAL A 29 3.87 -0.18 10.55
CA VAL A 29 5.20 0.09 10.02
C VAL A 29 5.10 1.19 8.98
N ILE A 30 6.01 2.16 9.04
CA ILE A 30 6.09 3.28 8.10
C ILE A 30 7.13 2.98 7.02
N VAL A 31 6.78 3.23 5.76
CA VAL A 31 7.74 3.18 4.64
C VAL A 31 7.65 4.47 3.83
N TYR A 32 8.79 5.10 3.61
CA TYR A 32 8.91 6.30 2.78
C TYR A 32 9.32 5.92 1.37
N LEU A 33 8.56 6.38 0.37
CA LEU A 33 8.82 6.16 -1.04
C LEU A 33 8.77 7.49 -1.80
N GLU A 34 9.60 7.64 -2.83
CA GLU A 34 9.36 8.72 -3.80
C GLU A 34 8.01 8.49 -4.49
N THR A 35 7.23 9.56 -4.73
CA THR A 35 5.87 9.45 -5.27
C THR A 35 5.83 8.67 -6.59
N TRP A 36 6.84 8.82 -7.45
CA TRP A 36 6.90 8.06 -8.70
C TRP A 36 7.12 6.54 -8.49
N VAL A 37 7.81 6.15 -7.41
CA VAL A 37 7.99 4.74 -7.04
C VAL A 37 6.67 4.17 -6.56
N TYR A 38 5.96 4.89 -5.69
CA TYR A 38 4.62 4.52 -5.24
C TYR A 38 3.69 4.26 -6.44
N LYS A 39 3.60 5.22 -7.37
CA LYS A 39 2.77 5.09 -8.57
C LYS A 39 3.17 3.87 -9.41
N GLY A 40 4.47 3.62 -9.59
CA GLY A 40 4.97 2.46 -10.33
C GLY A 40 4.73 1.10 -9.67
N LEU A 41 4.46 1.09 -8.36
CA LEU A 41 4.16 -0.12 -7.60
C LEU A 41 2.66 -0.36 -7.44
N PHE A 42 1.87 0.68 -7.15
CA PHE A 42 0.48 0.52 -6.71
C PHE A 42 -0.55 1.10 -7.69
N ASP A 43 -0.28 2.24 -8.34
CA ASP A 43 -1.21 2.80 -9.34
C ASP A 43 -1.19 1.98 -10.64
N LEU A 44 0.01 1.60 -11.09
CA LEU A 44 0.17 0.78 -12.30
C LEU A 44 -0.13 -0.71 -12.08
N ARG A 45 -0.16 -1.16 -10.82
CA ARG A 45 -0.34 -2.56 -10.42
C ARG A 45 -1.23 -2.67 -9.16
N PRO A 46 -2.53 -2.34 -9.27
CA PRO A 46 -3.45 -2.39 -8.14
C PRO A 46 -3.59 -3.79 -7.54
N GLU A 47 -3.25 -4.85 -8.29
CA GLU A 47 -3.23 -6.23 -7.82
C GLU A 47 -2.26 -6.44 -6.66
N LEU A 48 -1.22 -5.59 -6.53
CA LEU A 48 -0.28 -5.66 -5.42
C LEU A 48 -0.93 -5.28 -4.09
N LEU A 49 -1.84 -4.29 -4.07
CA LEU A 49 -2.63 -3.95 -2.88
C LEU A 49 -3.56 -5.10 -2.52
N LEU A 50 -4.20 -5.71 -3.51
CA LEU A 50 -5.07 -6.86 -3.29
C LEU A 50 -4.31 -8.08 -2.76
N TYR A 51 -3.09 -8.32 -3.27
CA TYR A 51 -2.19 -9.37 -2.77
C TYR A 51 -1.89 -9.19 -1.28
N PHE A 52 -1.55 -7.97 -0.84
CA PHE A 52 -1.31 -7.69 0.57
C PHE A 52 -2.58 -7.82 1.42
N LEU A 53 -3.72 -7.34 0.92
CA LEU A 53 -5.00 -7.47 1.62
C LEU A 53 -5.36 -8.95 1.86
N ASN A 54 -5.15 -9.81 0.87
CA ASN A 54 -5.35 -11.26 0.98
C ASN A 54 -4.41 -11.92 2.00
N MET A 55 -3.26 -11.30 2.29
CA MET A 55 -2.34 -11.73 3.36
C MET A 55 -2.65 -11.08 4.72
N HIS A 56 -3.82 -10.46 4.88
CA HIS A 56 -4.20 -9.71 6.10
C HIS A 56 -3.30 -8.50 6.39
N VAL A 57 -2.79 -7.85 5.33
CA VAL A 57 -2.04 -6.59 5.41
C VAL A 57 -2.85 -5.47 4.78
N LEU A 58 -3.18 -4.46 5.58
CA LEU A 58 -3.79 -3.23 5.08
C LEU A 58 -2.68 -2.19 4.88
N ILE A 59 -2.66 -1.57 3.70
CA ILE A 59 -1.74 -0.49 3.38
C ILE A 59 -2.57 0.76 3.13
N THR A 60 -2.30 1.82 3.86
CA THR A 60 -2.79 3.16 3.53
C THR A 60 -1.60 4.04 3.13
N SER A 61 -1.89 5.10 2.39
CA SER A 61 -0.88 6.03 1.91
C SER A 61 -1.32 7.47 2.15
N ASP A 62 -0.35 8.31 2.49
CA ASP A 62 -0.46 9.77 2.49
C ASP A 62 0.76 10.33 1.74
N GLY A 63 0.60 11.36 0.93
CA GLY A 63 1.70 11.81 0.09
C GLY A 63 1.48 13.13 -0.61
N ASP A 64 2.60 13.73 -1.00
CA ASP A 64 2.66 14.95 -1.79
C ASP A 64 3.27 14.70 -3.18
N LEU A 65 3.71 15.77 -3.85
CA LEU A 65 4.28 15.70 -5.20
C LEU A 65 5.61 14.93 -5.28
N SER A 66 6.33 14.79 -4.16
CA SER A 66 7.70 14.27 -4.11
C SER A 66 7.83 12.96 -3.33
N GLU A 67 7.11 12.84 -2.21
CA GLU A 67 7.20 11.72 -1.30
C GLU A 67 5.81 11.17 -0.97
N THR A 68 5.73 9.85 -0.80
CA THR A 68 4.55 9.13 -0.35
C THR A 68 4.94 8.26 0.84
N VAL A 69 4.24 8.45 1.95
CA VAL A 69 4.35 7.69 3.18
C VAL A 69 3.33 6.56 3.14
N LEU A 70 3.81 5.34 3.37
CA LEU A 70 2.96 4.16 3.52
C LEU A 70 2.84 3.77 4.98
N TYR A 71 1.61 3.50 5.40
CA TYR A 71 1.30 2.91 6.70
C TYR A 71 0.85 1.46 6.49
N ILE A 72 1.62 0.53 7.04
CA ILE A 72 1.41 -0.91 6.87
C ILE A 72 0.89 -1.49 8.17
N TYR A 73 -0.36 -1.93 8.16
CA TYR A 73 -1.05 -2.54 9.29
C TYR A 73 -1.19 -4.05 9.08
N GLY A 74 -1.15 -4.79 10.19
CA GLY A 74 -1.29 -6.26 10.20
C GLY A 74 -0.62 -6.88 11.41
N SER A 75 -0.66 -8.21 11.51
CA SER A 75 0.07 -8.92 12.56
C SER A 75 1.59 -8.67 12.41
N LYS A 76 2.31 -8.63 13.53
CA LYS A 76 3.71 -8.16 13.59
C LYS A 76 4.64 -8.80 12.56
N GLY A 77 4.61 -10.12 12.43
CA GLY A 77 5.46 -10.81 11.46
C GLY A 77 5.09 -10.48 10.01
N ILE A 78 3.79 -10.39 9.71
CA ILE A 78 3.29 -10.20 8.35
C ILE A 78 3.52 -8.75 7.89
N ARG A 79 3.27 -7.74 8.74
CA ARG A 79 3.53 -6.33 8.37
C ARG A 79 5.03 -6.07 8.13
N ILE A 80 5.91 -6.71 8.90
CA ILE A 80 7.36 -6.63 8.68
C ILE A 80 7.74 -7.31 7.36
N PHE A 81 7.17 -8.48 7.06
CA PHE A 81 7.38 -9.14 5.78
C PHE A 81 6.92 -8.28 4.59
N ALA A 82 5.73 -7.68 4.69
CA ALA A 82 5.21 -6.78 3.66
C ALA A 82 6.11 -5.57 3.43
N MET A 83 6.63 -4.96 4.50
CA MET A 83 7.64 -3.89 4.41
C MET A 83 8.85 -4.33 3.58
N PHE A 84 9.43 -5.50 3.85
CA PHE A 84 10.58 -6.00 3.10
C PHE A 84 10.28 -6.21 1.62
N VAL A 85 9.10 -6.76 1.29
CA VAL A 85 8.67 -6.96 -0.10
C VAL A 85 8.54 -5.62 -0.82
N ILE A 86 7.85 -4.64 -0.21
CA ILE A 86 7.65 -3.31 -0.78
C ILE A 86 8.99 -2.61 -1.03
N VAL A 87 9.89 -2.60 -0.04
CA VAL A 87 11.22 -2.00 -0.17
C VAL A 87 12.03 -2.69 -1.26
N SER A 88 11.99 -4.02 -1.34
CA SER A 88 12.70 -4.77 -2.38
C SER A 88 12.18 -4.46 -3.79
N LEU A 89 10.86 -4.35 -3.95
CA LEU A 89 10.23 -3.97 -5.22
C LEU A 89 10.56 -2.53 -5.61
N ALA A 90 10.54 -1.60 -4.64
CA ALA A 90 10.95 -0.21 -4.84
C ALA A 90 12.41 -0.11 -5.32
N CYS A 91 13.34 -0.81 -4.65
CA CYS A 91 14.75 -0.88 -5.05
C CYS A 91 14.93 -1.47 -6.45
N ASN A 92 14.19 -2.52 -6.79
CA ASN A 92 14.22 -3.12 -8.13
C ASN A 92 13.72 -2.12 -9.20
N LEU A 93 12.61 -1.42 -8.93
CA LEU A 93 12.06 -0.42 -9.84
C LEU A 93 13.05 0.72 -10.09
N ARG A 94 13.69 1.24 -9.03
CA ARG A 94 14.78 2.22 -9.12
C ARG A 94 15.95 1.71 -9.96
N THR A 95 16.38 0.47 -9.72
CA THR A 95 17.48 -0.14 -10.48
C THR A 95 17.14 -0.27 -11.96
N LYS A 96 15.93 -0.73 -12.29
CA LYS A 96 15.46 -0.83 -13.68
C LYS A 96 15.40 0.53 -14.37
N ARG A 97 14.87 1.55 -13.69
CA ARG A 97 14.84 2.92 -14.21
C ARG A 97 16.24 3.45 -14.46
N ASN A 98 17.16 3.32 -13.50
CA ASN A 98 18.53 3.80 -13.63
C ASN A 98 19.28 3.09 -14.78
N ARG A 99 19.05 1.79 -14.98
CA ARG A 99 19.58 1.07 -16.15
C ARG A 99 18.98 1.57 -17.46
N GLY A 100 17.67 1.82 -17.51
CA GLY A 100 17.01 2.38 -18.68
C GLY A 100 17.57 3.76 -19.05
N VAL A 101 17.80 4.62 -18.05
CA VAL A 101 18.41 5.94 -18.24
C VAL A 101 19.87 5.81 -18.71
N ALA A 102 20.66 4.91 -18.12
CA ALA A 102 22.06 4.70 -18.49
C ALA A 102 22.24 4.12 -19.90
N LEU A 103 21.24 3.40 -20.44
CA LEU A 103 21.25 2.88 -21.82
C LEU A 103 20.75 3.90 -22.85
N SER A 104 20.07 4.96 -22.40
CA SER A 104 19.56 6.04 -23.24
C SER A 104 20.48 7.27 -23.31
N ALA A 105 21.58 7.26 -22.55
CA ALA A 105 22.61 8.29 -22.52
C ALA A 105 23.84 7.84 -23.31
#